data_AF-A0A412IUP1-F1
#
_entry.id   AF-A0A412IUP1-F1
#
_cell.length_a   1.000
_cell.length_b   1.000
_cell.length_c   1.000
_cell.angle_alpha   90.00
_cell.angle_beta   90.00
_cell.angle_gamma   90.00
#
_symmetry.space_group_name_H-M   'P 1'
#
loop_
_entity.id
_entity.type
_entity.pdbx_description
1 polymer ?
#
loop_
_entity_poly.entity_id
_entity_poly.type
_entity_poly.pdbx_seq_one_letter_code
_entity_poly.pdbx_strand_id
1 'polypeptide(L)'
;MKTQHKHFLLILAIIASVSLPPVMCYQRYVKSLGTRSSSTSVKNGSTPTGKGNKTSESHGNEADKTHISEGDTSQTDKQDNCNDFLILIDPGHGGFDPGKVSPDGIEEKKINLEISLKLQDALATKGFSVSLTRDSDRSLNSLDAGSKKSSDLHYRTNRAAELNADLYISIHQNSYSAEYVHGAQVFYYSTSSAGKCLAETIQQYLISDVDPGNTRMPKGNSEYMVLVESPCTAVIVECGFLSNSQECLKLCDPEYQTRLASAIAKAVKAWYDSQT
;
A
#
# COMPACT_ATOMS: atom_id res chain seq x y z
N MET A 1 -66.64 -13.12 7.96
CA MET A 1 -66.12 -14.04 8.99
C MET A 1 -64.72 -14.49 8.58
N LYS A 2 -63.75 -14.25 9.48
CA LYS A 2 -62.39 -14.82 9.60
C LYS A 2 -61.34 -14.53 8.50
N THR A 3 -60.58 -13.47 8.78
CA THR A 3 -59.14 -13.28 8.54
C THR A 3 -58.28 -14.43 9.04
N GLN A 4 -57.20 -14.75 8.32
CA GLN A 4 -55.96 -15.32 8.89
C GLN A 4 -54.74 -14.81 8.12
N HIS A 5 -54.00 -13.91 8.78
CA HIS A 5 -52.60 -13.59 8.50
C HIS A 5 -51.72 -14.81 8.79
N LYS A 6 -50.74 -15.08 7.93
CA LYS A 6 -49.60 -15.92 8.29
C LYS A 6 -48.37 -15.04 8.45
N HIS A 7 -48.08 -14.75 9.72
CA HIS A 7 -46.78 -14.36 10.21
C HIS A 7 -45.76 -15.46 9.89
N PHE A 8 -44.58 -15.10 9.40
CA PHE A 8 -43.40 -15.95 9.55
C PHE A 8 -42.35 -15.18 10.36
N LEU A 9 -41.92 -15.87 11.41
CA LEU A 9 -41.15 -15.39 12.54
C LEU A 9 -39.72 -15.02 12.13
N LEU A 10 -39.33 -13.85 12.63
CA LEU A 10 -37.96 -13.43 12.92
C LEU A 10 -37.39 -14.38 14.00
N ILE A 11 -36.33 -15.14 13.71
CA ILE A 11 -35.55 -15.84 14.75
C ILE A 11 -34.34 -14.97 15.08
N LEU A 12 -34.47 -14.23 16.19
CA LEU A 12 -33.36 -13.76 17.00
C LEU A 12 -32.73 -14.98 17.71
N ALA A 13 -31.43 -15.18 17.54
CA ALA A 13 -30.64 -16.00 18.45
C ALA A 13 -29.80 -15.08 19.34
N ILE A 14 -30.02 -15.24 20.65
CA ILE A 14 -29.45 -14.45 21.74
C ILE A 14 -28.03 -14.93 22.08
N ILE A 15 -27.24 -13.92 22.44
CA ILE A 15 -25.95 -13.86 23.10
C ILE A 15 -25.74 -14.96 24.17
N ALA A 16 -24.61 -15.66 24.09
CA ALA A 16 -23.95 -16.25 25.26
C ALA A 16 -22.49 -15.76 25.27
N SER A 17 -22.24 -14.87 26.23
CA SER A 17 -20.95 -14.32 26.61
C SER A 17 -20.04 -15.42 27.20
N VAL A 18 -18.89 -15.65 26.57
CA VAL A 18 -17.72 -16.22 27.25
C VAL A 18 -16.64 -15.14 27.22
N SER A 19 -16.45 -14.52 28.38
CA SER A 19 -15.32 -13.67 28.69
C SER A 19 -14.05 -14.54 28.71
N LEU A 20 -13.16 -14.34 27.73
CA LEU A 20 -11.78 -14.82 27.78
C LEU A 20 -10.86 -13.62 28.01
N PRO A 21 -9.86 -13.73 28.92
CA PRO A 21 -9.02 -12.63 29.34
C PRO A 21 -8.07 -12.14 28.23
N PRO A 22 -7.63 -10.87 28.30
CA PRO A 22 -6.80 -10.24 27.27
C PRO A 22 -5.43 -10.92 27.14
N VAL A 23 -4.99 -11.01 25.89
CA VAL A 23 -3.74 -11.61 25.40
C VAL A 23 -2.53 -10.86 25.96
N MET A 24 -2.12 -11.22 27.17
CA MET A 24 -0.83 -10.86 27.79
C MET A 24 0.22 -11.93 27.46
N CYS A 25 0.58 -12.08 26.17
CA CYS A 25 1.68 -12.98 25.80
C CYS A 25 2.61 -12.52 24.67
N TYR A 26 2.43 -11.33 24.09
CA TYR A 26 3.27 -10.92 22.96
C TYR A 26 4.47 -10.01 23.32
N GLN A 27 4.50 -9.39 24.51
CA GLN A 27 5.55 -8.41 24.86
C GLN A 27 6.90 -9.01 25.28
N ARG A 28 7.07 -10.33 25.33
CA ARG A 28 8.33 -10.96 25.77
C ARG A 28 9.25 -11.44 24.65
N TYR A 29 8.85 -11.40 23.38
CA TYR A 29 9.65 -11.97 22.30
C TYR A 29 10.51 -10.95 21.51
N VAL A 30 10.21 -9.66 21.56
CA VAL A 30 10.86 -8.64 20.68
C VAL A 30 12.10 -7.95 21.30
N LYS A 31 12.50 -8.29 22.54
CA LYS A 31 13.63 -7.62 23.22
C LYS A 31 15.02 -8.23 23.00
N SER A 32 15.18 -9.04 21.97
CA SER A 32 16.46 -9.67 21.62
C SER A 32 16.59 -9.71 20.11
N LEU A 33 17.71 -9.21 19.58
CA LEU A 33 18.04 -8.94 18.17
C LEU A 33 17.50 -7.57 17.70
N GLY A 34 18.28 -6.56 17.35
CA GLY A 34 19.71 -6.44 17.11
C GLY A 34 19.88 -5.12 16.34
N THR A 35 20.78 -4.26 16.79
CA THR A 35 21.14 -2.97 16.19
C THR A 35 21.50 -3.12 14.70
N ARG A 36 20.86 -2.32 13.82
CA ARG A 36 21.23 -2.20 12.40
C ARG A 36 22.69 -1.71 12.27
N SER A 37 23.55 -2.54 11.70
CA SER A 37 24.87 -2.12 11.20
C SER A 37 24.73 -1.85 9.69
N SER A 38 25.11 -0.64 9.29
CA SER A 38 25.17 -0.18 7.90
C SER A 38 26.39 -0.81 7.20
N SER A 39 26.16 -1.59 6.15
CA SER A 39 27.22 -2.08 5.27
C SER A 39 27.50 -1.07 4.16
N THR A 40 28.76 -0.67 4.07
CA THR A 40 29.32 0.25 3.08
C THR A 40 29.58 -0.48 1.76
N SER A 41 29.18 0.13 0.64
CA SER A 41 29.51 -0.34 -0.71
C SER A 41 31.01 -0.19 -1.01
N VAL A 42 31.64 -1.29 -1.40
CA VAL A 42 33.03 -1.35 -1.87
C VAL A 42 33.10 -0.87 -3.32
N LYS A 43 33.85 0.22 -3.56
CA LYS A 43 34.34 0.60 -4.90
C LYS A 43 35.63 -0.18 -5.19
N ASN A 44 35.65 -0.92 -6.29
CA ASN A 44 36.90 -1.46 -6.87
C ASN A 44 37.32 -0.61 -8.07
N GLY A 45 38.59 -0.22 -8.07
CA GLY A 45 39.26 0.47 -9.17
C GLY A 45 40.51 -0.25 -9.68
N SER A 46 40.97 0.22 -10.84
CA SER A 46 42.26 0.00 -11.56
C SER A 46 42.48 -1.36 -12.24
N THR A 47 42.90 -1.45 -13.51
CA THR A 47 44.17 -0.90 -14.04
C THR A 47 44.20 -0.78 -15.59
N PRO A 48 45.22 -0.12 -16.20
CA PRO A 48 45.20 0.50 -17.53
C PRO A 48 46.09 -0.15 -18.61
N THR A 49 45.89 0.22 -19.87
CA THR A 49 46.88 0.33 -20.98
C THR A 49 46.26 1.28 -22.04
N GLY A 50 46.91 2.13 -22.84
CA GLY A 50 48.29 2.55 -23.07
C GLY A 50 48.37 3.29 -24.42
N LYS A 51 49.07 4.44 -24.45
CA LYS A 51 49.73 5.16 -25.58
C LYS A 51 48.94 5.81 -26.74
N GLY A 52 49.23 7.11 -26.94
CA GLY A 52 49.46 7.69 -28.28
C GLY A 52 49.28 9.21 -28.45
N ASN A 53 50.40 9.97 -28.46
CA ASN A 53 50.78 11.19 -29.25
C ASN A 53 49.67 12.08 -29.90
N LYS A 54 49.76 13.42 -30.07
CA LYS A 54 50.85 14.43 -30.11
C LYS A 54 50.19 15.83 -30.32
N THR A 55 50.89 16.90 -29.90
CA THR A 55 50.97 18.29 -30.46
C THR A 55 49.67 19.13 -30.61
N SER A 56 49.59 20.45 -30.45
CA SER A 56 50.50 21.58 -30.12
C SER A 56 49.64 22.88 -30.06
N GLU A 57 50.24 23.98 -29.57
CA GLU A 57 49.81 25.41 -29.72
C GLU A 57 48.65 25.89 -28.83
N SER A 58 48.91 26.62 -27.73
CA SER A 58 49.24 28.06 -27.60
C SER A 58 48.11 29.00 -28.01
N HIS A 59 47.62 29.84 -27.07
CA HIS A 59 47.36 31.28 -27.20
C HIS A 59 46.98 31.83 -25.81
N GLY A 60 47.56 32.97 -25.44
CA GLY A 60 47.42 33.62 -24.13
C GLY A 60 46.36 34.74 -24.07
N ASN A 61 46.58 35.61 -23.08
CA ASN A 61 45.87 36.82 -22.62
C ASN A 61 44.91 36.55 -21.45
N GLU A 62 45.21 36.92 -20.20
CA GLU A 62 45.55 38.21 -19.57
C GLU A 62 44.32 39.04 -19.18
N ALA A 63 44.19 39.22 -17.85
CA ALA A 63 43.56 40.27 -17.04
C ALA A 63 42.13 40.77 -17.36
N ASP A 64 41.25 40.83 -16.34
CA ASP A 64 41.04 42.06 -15.54
C ASP A 64 39.88 41.92 -14.51
N LYS A 65 40.10 42.53 -13.34
CA LYS A 65 39.18 43.12 -12.34
C LYS A 65 38.02 42.38 -11.66
N THR A 66 38.25 42.17 -10.36
CA THR A 66 37.45 42.62 -9.19
C THR A 66 35.93 42.44 -9.17
N HIS A 67 35.44 41.63 -8.21
CA HIS A 67 34.42 42.08 -7.26
C HIS A 67 34.42 41.21 -5.99
N ILE A 68 34.44 41.89 -4.83
CA ILE A 68 34.20 41.33 -3.51
C ILE A 68 32.68 41.27 -3.28
N SER A 69 32.15 40.13 -2.84
CA SER A 69 31.13 40.06 -1.79
C SER A 69 30.98 38.63 -1.26
N GLU A 70 31.08 38.51 0.06
CA GLU A 70 30.83 37.35 0.91
C GLU A 70 29.33 36.99 1.00
N GLY A 71 29.03 35.78 1.48
CA GLY A 71 27.69 35.31 1.90
C GLY A 71 27.15 34.22 0.97
N ASP A 72 27.47 32.95 1.20
CA ASP A 72 26.71 32.03 2.08
C ASP A 72 25.20 31.97 1.76
N THR A 73 24.82 30.93 1.02
CA THR A 73 23.80 30.00 1.49
C THR A 73 23.88 28.77 0.59
N SER A 74 24.70 27.80 1.00
CA SER A 74 24.44 26.43 0.58
C SER A 74 23.08 26.05 1.17
N GLN A 75 22.03 26.17 0.36
CA GLN A 75 20.79 25.46 0.65
C GLN A 75 21.15 23.98 0.59
N THR A 76 21.46 23.43 1.77
CA THR A 76 21.42 21.99 1.97
C THR A 76 19.97 21.60 1.73
N ASP A 77 19.68 21.04 0.56
CA ASP A 77 18.47 20.27 0.33
C ASP A 77 18.35 19.31 1.52
N LYS A 78 17.41 19.59 2.42
CA LYS A 78 16.96 18.59 3.38
C LYS A 78 16.28 17.53 2.54
N GLN A 79 17.04 16.53 2.12
CA GLN A 79 16.49 15.33 1.57
C GLN A 79 15.75 14.65 2.72
N ASP A 80 14.44 14.92 2.83
CA ASP A 80 13.55 14.28 3.79
C ASP A 80 13.71 12.77 3.62
N ASN A 81 14.45 12.16 4.55
CA ASN A 81 14.89 10.79 4.43
C ASN A 81 13.76 9.85 4.87
N CYS A 82 12.67 9.82 4.09
CA CYS A 82 11.58 8.87 4.25
C CYS A 82 12.00 7.40 3.97
N ASN A 83 13.27 7.16 3.63
CA ASN A 83 13.82 5.83 3.41
C ASN A 83 13.72 4.93 4.66
N ASP A 84 13.67 5.50 5.86
CA ASP A 84 13.47 4.73 7.10
C ASP A 84 12.00 4.35 7.36
N PHE A 85 11.06 4.95 6.62
CA PHE A 85 9.62 4.67 6.73
C PHE A 85 9.24 3.51 5.80
N LEU A 86 8.87 2.37 6.39
CA LEU A 86 8.57 1.14 5.67
C LEU A 86 7.06 0.99 5.44
N ILE A 87 6.67 0.95 4.17
CA ILE A 87 5.30 0.67 3.73
C ILE A 87 5.22 -0.80 3.30
N LEU A 88 4.33 -1.56 3.95
CA LEU A 88 3.93 -2.88 3.49
C LEU A 88 2.72 -2.77 2.57
N ILE A 89 2.90 -3.13 1.30
CA ILE A 89 1.82 -3.28 0.34
C ILE A 89 1.34 -4.72 0.35
N ASP A 90 0.03 -4.91 0.42
CA ASP A 90 -0.61 -6.21 0.45
C ASP A 90 -1.53 -6.38 -0.77
N PRO A 91 -1.05 -7.02 -1.85
CA PRO A 91 -1.94 -7.38 -2.94
C PRO A 91 -2.90 -8.48 -2.45
N GLY A 92 -4.18 -8.13 -2.29
CA GLY A 92 -5.21 -9.02 -1.78
C GLY A 92 -5.29 -10.34 -2.56
N HIS A 93 -5.71 -11.41 -1.90
CA HIS A 93 -5.88 -12.76 -2.49
C HIS A 93 -4.56 -13.35 -3.04
N GLY A 94 -4.60 -14.36 -3.91
CA GLY A 94 -3.42 -14.99 -4.52
C GLY A 94 -3.40 -16.52 -4.47
N GLY A 95 -2.82 -17.12 -5.50
CA GLY A 95 -2.77 -18.58 -5.70
C GLY A 95 -4.17 -19.19 -5.68
N PHE A 96 -4.47 -20.00 -4.65
CA PHE A 96 -5.76 -20.69 -4.49
C PHE A 96 -6.97 -19.76 -4.35
N ASP A 97 -6.77 -18.52 -3.89
CA ASP A 97 -7.85 -17.56 -3.70
C ASP A 97 -7.89 -16.59 -4.89
N PRO A 98 -8.87 -16.69 -5.80
CA PRO A 98 -8.98 -15.77 -6.93
C PRO A 98 -9.52 -14.39 -6.50
N GLY A 99 -10.07 -14.27 -5.30
CA GLY A 99 -10.90 -13.14 -4.89
C GLY A 99 -12.22 -13.13 -5.65
N LYS A 100 -12.73 -11.93 -5.95
CA LYS A 100 -13.89 -11.76 -6.84
C LYS A 100 -13.51 -12.10 -8.28
N VAL A 101 -14.47 -12.71 -8.98
CA VAL A 101 -14.34 -13.04 -10.39
C VAL A 101 -15.43 -12.29 -11.15
N SER A 102 -15.05 -11.51 -12.16
CA SER A 102 -16.02 -10.81 -13.01
C SER A 102 -16.86 -11.82 -13.82
N PRO A 103 -18.00 -11.39 -14.40
CA PRO A 103 -18.77 -12.25 -15.31
C PRO A 103 -17.94 -12.83 -16.48
N ASP A 104 -16.92 -12.11 -16.91
CA ASP A 104 -16.02 -12.49 -18.02
C ASP A 104 -14.81 -13.34 -17.56
N GLY A 105 -14.77 -13.76 -16.29
CA GLY A 105 -13.72 -14.62 -15.75
C GLY A 105 -12.44 -13.91 -15.30
N ILE A 106 -12.48 -12.58 -15.17
CA ILE A 106 -11.33 -11.80 -14.69
C ILE A 106 -11.23 -11.93 -13.17
N GLU A 107 -10.08 -12.40 -12.70
CA GLU A 107 -9.82 -12.66 -11.28
C GLU A 107 -9.21 -11.43 -10.60
N GLU A 108 -9.78 -11.04 -9.47
CA GLU A 108 -9.34 -9.92 -8.63
C GLU A 108 -7.85 -9.99 -8.28
N LYS A 109 -7.36 -11.18 -7.91
CA LYS A 109 -5.96 -11.37 -7.49
C LYS A 109 -4.91 -10.87 -8.49
N LYS A 110 -5.23 -10.90 -9.80
CA LYS A 110 -4.32 -10.47 -10.88
C LYS A 110 -4.23 -8.95 -10.94
N ILE A 111 -5.39 -8.28 -10.94
CA ILE A 111 -5.48 -6.82 -10.91
C ILE A 111 -4.83 -6.26 -9.65
N ASN A 112 -5.09 -6.88 -8.49
CA ASN A 112 -4.47 -6.47 -7.23
C ASN A 112 -2.93 -6.53 -7.32
N LEU A 113 -2.37 -7.61 -7.89
CA LEU A 113 -0.93 -7.74 -8.06
C LEU A 113 -0.36 -6.65 -8.97
N GLU A 114 -0.99 -6.43 -10.13
CA GLU A 114 -0.53 -5.45 -11.11
C GLU A 114 -0.54 -4.01 -10.55
N ILE A 115 -1.63 -3.61 -9.87
CA ILE A 115 -1.72 -2.30 -9.22
C ILE A 115 -0.68 -2.19 -8.09
N SER A 116 -0.50 -3.23 -7.28
CA SER A 116 0.46 -3.21 -6.17
C SER A 116 1.91 -3.09 -6.63
N LEU A 117 2.31 -3.74 -7.72
CA LEU A 117 3.65 -3.59 -8.29
C LEU A 117 3.89 -2.16 -8.78
N LYS A 118 2.91 -1.57 -9.46
CA LYS A 118 2.97 -0.15 -9.87
C LYS A 118 3.03 0.79 -8.67
N LEU A 119 2.29 0.47 -7.60
CA LEU A 119 2.29 1.25 -6.36
C LEU A 119 3.64 1.16 -5.65
N GLN A 120 4.29 -0.01 -5.67
CA GLN A 120 5.64 -0.17 -5.14
C GLN A 120 6.61 0.81 -5.81
N ASP A 121 6.66 0.82 -7.14
CA ASP A 121 7.54 1.71 -7.90
C ASP A 121 7.23 3.18 -7.63
N ALA A 122 5.94 3.53 -7.57
CA ALA A 122 5.49 4.90 -7.31
C ALA A 122 5.90 5.38 -5.92
N LEU A 123 5.77 4.55 -4.88
CA LEU A 123 6.17 4.87 -3.51
C LEU A 123 7.69 4.89 -3.34
N ALA A 124 8.42 3.95 -3.96
CA ALA A 124 9.88 3.94 -3.95
C ALA A 124 10.45 5.22 -4.60
N THR A 125 9.83 5.70 -5.69
CA THR A 125 10.20 6.97 -6.34
C THR A 125 9.98 8.18 -5.42
N LYS A 126 9.10 8.07 -4.42
CA LYS A 126 8.88 9.10 -3.39
C LYS A 126 9.85 8.99 -2.20
N GLY A 127 10.75 7.99 -2.21
CA GLY A 127 11.77 7.78 -1.19
C GLY A 127 11.35 6.86 -0.04
N PHE A 128 10.19 6.20 -0.13
CA PHE A 128 9.77 5.24 0.90
C PHE A 128 10.48 3.89 0.74
N SER A 129 10.76 3.23 1.85
CA SER A 129 11.03 1.78 1.84
C SER A 129 9.73 1.03 1.59
N VAL A 130 9.74 0.04 0.69
CA VAL A 130 8.52 -0.70 0.33
C VAL A 130 8.78 -2.20 0.31
N SER A 131 7.87 -2.97 0.92
CA SER A 131 7.85 -4.43 0.85
C SER A 131 6.46 -4.91 0.43
N LEU A 132 6.35 -6.07 -0.21
CA LEU A 132 5.08 -6.70 -0.53
C LEU A 132 4.83 -7.95 0.32
N THR A 133 3.56 -8.27 0.59
CA THR A 133 3.19 -9.61 1.13
C THR A 133 3.37 -10.70 0.07
N ARG A 134 3.16 -10.37 -1.21
CA ARG A 134 3.47 -11.19 -2.40
C ARG A 134 3.82 -10.32 -3.59
N ASP A 135 4.71 -10.82 -4.46
CA ASP A 135 5.17 -10.20 -5.72
C ASP A 135 4.83 -11.06 -6.95
N SER A 136 4.14 -12.18 -6.73
CA SER A 136 3.69 -13.10 -7.77
C SER A 136 2.28 -13.66 -7.45
N ASP A 137 1.70 -14.40 -8.39
CA ASP A 137 0.49 -15.19 -8.12
C ASP A 137 0.85 -16.45 -7.31
N ARG A 138 0.92 -16.29 -5.99
CA ARG A 138 1.23 -17.36 -5.04
C ARG A 138 0.28 -17.29 -3.84
N SER A 139 0.07 -18.44 -3.21
CA SER A 139 -0.60 -18.48 -1.91
C SER A 139 0.36 -18.17 -0.77
N LEU A 140 -0.18 -17.56 0.28
CA LEU A 140 0.56 -17.23 1.50
C LEU A 140 0.24 -18.16 2.67
N ASN A 141 -0.73 -19.05 2.49
CA ASN A 141 -1.07 -20.06 3.49
C ASN A 141 0.04 -21.10 3.69
N SER A 142 0.14 -21.62 4.92
CA SER A 142 0.88 -22.84 5.21
C SER A 142 0.16 -24.06 4.61
N LEU A 143 0.92 -25.02 4.08
CA LEU A 143 0.39 -26.27 3.50
C LEU A 143 -0.24 -27.18 4.56
N ASP A 144 0.26 -27.11 5.80
CA ASP A 144 -0.18 -27.95 6.93
C ASP A 144 -1.30 -27.31 7.76
N ALA A 145 -1.80 -26.14 7.34
CA ALA A 145 -2.84 -25.42 8.08
C ALA A 145 -4.22 -26.08 7.91
N GLY A 146 -4.97 -26.18 9.02
CA GLY A 146 -6.36 -26.66 9.01
C GLY A 146 -7.32 -25.75 8.23
N SER A 147 -6.94 -24.50 7.94
CA SER A 147 -7.66 -23.59 7.04
C SER A 147 -6.65 -22.76 6.25
N LYS A 148 -6.66 -22.93 4.92
CA LYS A 148 -5.82 -22.13 4.02
C LYS A 148 -6.10 -20.64 4.16
N LYS A 149 -7.38 -20.25 4.22
CA LYS A 149 -7.79 -18.85 4.31
C LYS A 149 -7.34 -18.19 5.62
N SER A 150 -7.53 -18.85 6.75
CA SER A 150 -7.09 -18.30 8.05
C SER A 150 -5.56 -18.19 8.10
N SER A 151 -4.84 -19.21 7.64
CA SER A 151 -3.37 -19.15 7.59
C SER A 151 -2.85 -18.07 6.63
N ASP A 152 -3.50 -17.86 5.48
CA ASP A 152 -3.15 -16.79 4.53
C ASP A 152 -3.30 -15.41 5.17
N LEU A 153 -4.44 -15.15 5.81
CA LEU A 153 -4.69 -13.89 6.49
C LEU A 153 -3.71 -13.65 7.67
N HIS A 154 -3.40 -14.68 8.45
CA HIS A 154 -2.42 -14.55 9.54
C HIS A 154 -1.01 -14.30 9.03
N TYR A 155 -0.61 -14.88 7.89
CA TYR A 155 0.66 -14.54 7.26
C TYR A 155 0.74 -13.05 6.96
N ARG A 156 -0.32 -12.46 6.39
CA ARG A 156 -0.36 -11.04 6.03
C ARG A 156 -0.20 -10.12 7.25
N THR A 157 -0.94 -10.38 8.32
CA THR A 157 -0.87 -9.56 9.55
C THR A 157 0.45 -9.76 10.29
N ASN A 158 0.96 -11.00 10.37
CA ASN A 158 2.27 -11.28 10.95
C ASN A 158 3.40 -10.62 10.19
N ARG A 159 3.33 -10.57 8.84
CA ARG A 159 4.35 -9.95 8.01
C ARG A 159 4.56 -8.47 8.34
N ALA A 160 3.47 -7.75 8.65
CA ALA A 160 3.54 -6.36 9.10
C ALA A 160 4.33 -6.20 10.40
N ALA A 161 4.09 -7.09 11.37
CA ALA A 161 4.78 -7.11 12.65
C ALA A 161 6.26 -7.51 12.51
N GLU A 162 6.56 -8.56 11.75
CA GLU A 162 7.93 -9.04 11.52
C GLU A 162 8.83 -7.98 10.88
N LEU A 163 8.25 -7.19 9.97
CA LEU A 163 8.95 -6.11 9.28
C LEU A 163 9.06 -4.83 10.11
N ASN A 164 8.30 -4.72 11.21
CA ASN A 164 8.05 -3.45 11.89
C ASN A 164 7.60 -2.37 10.88
N ALA A 165 6.62 -2.71 10.03
CA ALA A 165 6.12 -1.77 9.03
C ALA A 165 5.43 -0.57 9.70
N ASP A 166 5.69 0.64 9.19
CA ASP A 166 5.07 1.87 9.69
C ASP A 166 3.67 2.08 9.11
N LEU A 167 3.43 1.53 7.91
CA LEU A 167 2.16 1.64 7.20
C LEU A 167 1.82 0.34 6.45
N TYR A 168 0.54 -0.03 6.48
CA TYR A 168 -0.03 -1.16 5.75
C TYR A 168 -1.09 -0.70 4.74
N ILE A 169 -0.92 -1.05 3.47
CA ILE A 169 -1.87 -0.74 2.40
C ILE A 169 -2.28 -2.02 1.69
N SER A 170 -3.53 -2.47 1.88
CA SER A 170 -4.08 -3.59 1.11
C SER A 170 -4.76 -3.08 -0.16
N ILE A 171 -4.50 -3.73 -1.30
CA ILE A 171 -5.11 -3.40 -2.60
C ILE A 171 -6.11 -4.50 -2.97
N HIS A 172 -7.35 -4.10 -3.25
CA HIS A 172 -8.48 -4.97 -3.53
C HIS A 172 -9.40 -4.42 -4.62
N GLN A 173 -10.30 -5.27 -5.13
CA GLN A 173 -11.40 -4.86 -6.00
C GLN A 173 -12.75 -5.27 -5.40
N ASN A 174 -13.71 -4.36 -5.46
CA ASN A 174 -15.01 -4.57 -4.87
C ASN A 174 -15.92 -5.36 -5.82
N SER A 175 -17.05 -5.81 -5.27
CA SER A 175 -18.11 -6.45 -6.02
C SER A 175 -19.44 -6.24 -5.30
N TYR A 176 -20.49 -6.00 -6.07
CA TYR A 176 -21.84 -5.81 -5.56
C TYR A 176 -22.86 -6.49 -6.47
N SER A 177 -24.04 -6.81 -5.93
CA SER A 177 -25.09 -7.52 -6.68
C SER A 177 -25.71 -6.66 -7.79
N ALA A 178 -25.77 -5.34 -7.60
CA ALA A 178 -26.26 -4.41 -8.60
C ALA A 178 -25.09 -3.87 -9.46
N GLU A 179 -25.10 -4.20 -10.76
CA GLU A 179 -24.02 -3.87 -11.71
C GLU A 179 -23.69 -2.37 -11.75
N TYR A 180 -24.68 -1.49 -11.61
CA TYR A 180 -24.46 -0.04 -11.70
C TYR A 180 -23.62 0.54 -10.55
N VAL A 181 -23.31 -0.23 -9.51
CA VAL A 181 -22.51 0.23 -8.37
C VAL A 181 -21.03 0.31 -8.77
N HIS A 182 -20.43 1.49 -8.64
CA HIS A 182 -19.07 1.78 -9.10
C HIS A 182 -18.31 2.73 -8.15
N GLY A 183 -17.04 3.03 -8.47
CA GLY A 183 -16.19 4.01 -7.79
C GLY A 183 -15.29 3.40 -6.72
N ALA A 184 -14.04 3.87 -6.65
CA ALA A 184 -13.06 3.42 -5.65
C ALA A 184 -13.47 3.84 -4.23
N GLN A 185 -13.16 3.00 -3.24
CA GLN A 185 -13.46 3.27 -1.82
C GLN A 185 -12.33 2.83 -0.90
N VAL A 186 -11.97 3.69 0.05
CA VAL A 186 -10.95 3.35 1.05
C VAL A 186 -11.60 2.96 2.38
N PHE A 187 -11.15 1.86 2.96
CA PHE A 187 -11.57 1.38 4.27
C PHE A 187 -10.45 1.53 5.28
N TYR A 188 -10.81 1.81 6.52
CA TYR A 188 -9.90 1.96 7.65
C TYR A 188 -10.50 1.31 8.90
N TYR A 189 -9.67 0.99 9.89
CA TYR A 189 -10.19 0.46 11.15
C TYR A 189 -11.03 1.52 11.88
N SER A 190 -12.29 1.23 12.21
CA SER A 190 -13.27 2.25 12.66
C SER A 190 -12.80 3.13 13.83
N THR A 191 -11.93 2.62 14.70
CA THR A 191 -11.40 3.35 15.86
C THR A 191 -10.00 3.93 15.65
N SER A 192 -9.39 3.74 14.48
CA SER A 192 -8.08 4.29 14.13
C SER A 192 -8.22 5.70 13.54
N SER A 193 -7.81 6.71 14.31
CA SER A 193 -7.77 8.11 13.85
C SER A 193 -6.76 8.32 12.72
N ALA A 194 -5.56 7.73 12.84
CA ALA A 194 -4.53 7.78 11.81
C ALA A 194 -4.99 7.09 10.52
N GLY A 195 -5.60 5.91 10.63
CA GLY A 195 -6.16 5.19 9.48
C GLY A 195 -7.30 5.94 8.80
N LYS A 196 -8.16 6.61 9.57
CA LYS A 196 -9.20 7.50 9.04
C LYS A 196 -8.61 8.65 8.24
N CYS A 197 -7.63 9.36 8.81
CA CYS A 197 -6.97 10.50 8.15
C CYS A 197 -6.28 10.07 6.85
N LEU A 198 -5.58 8.93 6.85
CA LEU A 198 -4.99 8.38 5.63
C LEU A 198 -6.06 8.00 4.60
N ALA A 199 -7.13 7.32 5.01
CA ALA A 199 -8.20 6.92 4.11
C ALA A 199 -8.92 8.11 3.47
N GLU A 200 -9.16 9.17 4.23
CA GLU A 200 -9.68 10.44 3.73
C GLU A 200 -8.75 11.07 2.70
N THR A 201 -7.44 11.09 2.98
CA THR A 201 -6.44 11.63 2.06
C THR A 201 -6.38 10.81 0.77
N ILE A 202 -6.30 9.47 0.85
CA ILE A 202 -6.30 8.61 -0.34
C ILE A 202 -7.59 8.78 -1.14
N GLN A 203 -8.75 8.80 -0.50
CA GLN A 203 -10.03 8.97 -1.19
C GLN A 203 -10.07 10.29 -1.98
N GLN A 204 -9.57 11.39 -1.41
CA GLN A 204 -9.52 12.69 -2.10
C GLN A 204 -8.68 12.63 -3.38
N TYR A 205 -7.50 12.01 -3.34
CA TYR A 205 -6.64 11.87 -4.52
C TYR A 205 -7.21 10.90 -5.56
N LEU A 206 -7.88 9.81 -5.13
CA LEU A 206 -8.58 8.92 -6.04
C LEU A 206 -9.69 9.66 -6.80
N ILE A 207 -10.41 10.56 -6.13
CA ILE A 207 -11.42 11.41 -6.77
C ILE A 207 -10.77 12.43 -7.70
N SER A 208 -9.77 13.20 -7.24
CA SER A 208 -9.20 14.29 -8.05
C SER A 208 -8.42 13.82 -9.27
N ASP A 209 -7.62 12.75 -9.12
CA ASP A 209 -6.63 12.35 -10.12
C ASP A 209 -7.09 11.18 -11.00
N VAL A 210 -8.04 10.37 -10.52
CA VAL A 210 -8.46 9.13 -11.19
C VAL A 210 -9.88 9.22 -11.73
N ASP A 211 -10.85 9.53 -10.87
CA ASP A 211 -12.27 9.60 -11.25
C ASP A 211 -12.99 10.74 -10.53
N PRO A 212 -13.06 11.94 -11.13
CA PRO A 212 -13.79 13.08 -10.55
C PRO A 212 -15.30 12.84 -10.38
N GLY A 213 -15.85 11.80 -11.03
CA GLY A 213 -17.23 11.37 -10.85
C GLY A 213 -17.45 10.45 -9.64
N ASN A 214 -16.39 9.99 -9.00
CA ASN A 214 -16.49 9.14 -7.81
C ASN A 214 -17.01 9.94 -6.61
N THR A 215 -18.13 9.49 -6.04
CA THR A 215 -18.81 10.13 -4.91
C THR A 215 -18.63 9.38 -3.59
N ARG A 216 -17.81 8.33 -3.57
CA ARG A 216 -17.62 7.52 -2.36
C ARG A 216 -16.82 8.26 -1.30
N MET A 217 -17.20 7.98 -0.07
CA MET A 217 -16.51 8.43 1.12
C MET A 217 -15.73 7.26 1.73
N PRO A 218 -14.58 7.52 2.38
CA PRO A 218 -13.89 6.50 3.12
C PRO A 218 -14.79 5.92 4.22
N LYS A 219 -14.64 4.64 4.52
CA LYS A 219 -15.56 3.91 5.40
C LYS A 219 -14.84 3.15 6.50
N GLY A 220 -15.22 3.44 7.75
CA GLY A 220 -14.77 2.66 8.90
C GLY A 220 -15.27 1.22 8.81
N ASN A 221 -14.41 0.27 9.13
CA ASN A 221 -14.70 -1.16 9.21
C ASN A 221 -14.07 -1.75 10.48
N SER A 222 -14.74 -2.72 11.12
CA SER A 222 -14.26 -3.37 12.35
C SER A 222 -14.17 -4.90 12.22
N GLU A 223 -14.28 -5.42 11.00
CA GLU A 223 -14.39 -6.85 10.71
C GLU A 223 -13.23 -7.35 9.83
N TYR A 224 -12.65 -6.51 8.98
CA TYR A 224 -11.54 -6.88 8.13
C TYR A 224 -10.29 -7.12 8.98
N MET A 225 -9.89 -8.39 9.06
CA MET A 225 -8.80 -8.86 9.91
C MET A 225 -7.50 -8.08 9.72
N VAL A 226 -7.13 -7.76 8.47
CA VAL A 226 -5.93 -6.96 8.17
C VAL A 226 -6.00 -5.54 8.73
N LEU A 227 -7.19 -4.95 8.88
CA LEU A 227 -7.36 -3.64 9.53
C LEU A 227 -7.33 -3.77 11.05
N VAL A 228 -7.95 -4.83 11.59
CA VAL A 228 -8.12 -5.03 13.03
C VAL A 228 -6.83 -5.49 13.71
N GLU A 229 -6.06 -6.36 13.06
CA GLU A 229 -4.88 -7.01 13.66
C GLU A 229 -3.55 -6.38 13.26
N SER A 230 -3.53 -5.44 12.30
CA SER A 230 -2.28 -4.77 11.91
C SER A 230 -1.69 -3.96 13.08
N PRO A 231 -0.38 -4.09 13.36
CA PRO A 231 0.27 -3.37 14.45
C PRO A 231 0.55 -1.89 14.14
N CYS A 232 0.29 -1.46 12.92
CA CYS A 232 0.55 -0.11 12.41
C CYS A 232 -0.70 0.49 11.75
N THR A 233 -0.59 1.71 11.22
CA THR A 233 -1.69 2.33 10.47
C THR A 233 -2.01 1.48 9.25
N ALA A 234 -3.28 1.12 9.05
CA ALA A 234 -3.70 0.23 7.99
C ALA A 234 -4.92 0.75 7.24
N VAL A 235 -4.91 0.58 5.92
CA VAL A 235 -6.04 0.86 5.02
C VAL A 235 -6.23 -0.27 4.00
N ILE A 236 -7.47 -0.46 3.55
CA ILE A 236 -7.79 -1.26 2.36
C ILE A 236 -8.29 -0.30 1.29
N VAL A 237 -7.68 -0.34 0.10
CA VAL A 237 -8.12 0.43 -1.05
C VAL A 237 -8.85 -0.52 -1.99
N GLU A 238 -10.17 -0.39 -2.05
CA GLU A 238 -10.99 -1.00 -3.10
C GLU A 238 -10.94 -0.11 -4.33
N CYS A 239 -10.18 -0.48 -5.37
CA CYS A 239 -9.89 0.43 -6.49
C CYS A 239 -11.04 0.62 -7.47
N GLY A 240 -12.10 -0.18 -7.38
CA GLY A 240 -13.29 -0.13 -8.23
C GLY A 240 -14.17 -1.35 -8.02
N PHE A 241 -15.12 -1.62 -8.93
CA PHE A 241 -16.06 -2.75 -8.82
C PHE A 241 -15.94 -3.70 -10.01
N LEU A 242 -15.49 -4.94 -9.79
CA LEU A 242 -15.44 -5.96 -10.85
C LEU A 242 -16.81 -6.43 -11.32
N SER A 243 -17.84 -6.22 -10.50
CA SER A 243 -19.24 -6.48 -10.88
C SER A 243 -19.80 -5.44 -11.84
N ASN A 244 -19.14 -4.30 -12.01
CA ASN A 244 -19.51 -3.27 -12.97
C ASN A 244 -18.67 -3.43 -14.24
N SER A 245 -19.30 -3.70 -15.39
CA SER A 245 -18.60 -3.99 -16.64
C SER A 245 -17.66 -2.85 -17.09
N GLN A 246 -18.07 -1.59 -16.92
CA GLN A 246 -17.26 -0.43 -17.31
C GLN A 246 -16.06 -0.24 -16.38
N GLU A 247 -16.24 -0.40 -15.07
CA GLU A 247 -15.13 -0.36 -14.11
C GLU A 247 -14.19 -1.54 -14.32
N CYS A 248 -14.69 -2.74 -14.59
CA CYS A 248 -13.87 -3.91 -14.84
C CYS A 248 -12.93 -3.70 -16.03
N LEU A 249 -13.41 -3.09 -17.12
CA LEU A 249 -12.57 -2.72 -18.27
C LEU A 249 -11.48 -1.72 -17.87
N LYS A 250 -11.81 -0.67 -17.10
CA LYS A 250 -10.80 0.29 -16.60
C LYS A 250 -9.79 -0.38 -15.67
N LEU A 251 -10.22 -1.27 -14.78
CA LEU A 251 -9.34 -1.95 -13.83
C LEU A 251 -8.33 -2.89 -14.52
N CYS A 252 -8.65 -3.36 -15.73
CA CYS A 252 -7.74 -4.12 -16.57
C CYS A 252 -6.83 -3.23 -17.44
N ASP A 253 -7.08 -1.93 -17.50
CA ASP A 253 -6.31 -1.00 -18.31
C ASP A 253 -5.01 -0.59 -17.59
N PRO A 254 -3.82 -0.83 -18.19
CA PRO A 254 -2.55 -0.54 -17.54
C PRO A 254 -2.32 0.95 -17.22
N GLU A 255 -2.89 1.88 -17.99
CA GLU A 255 -2.77 3.31 -17.73
C GLU A 255 -3.64 3.71 -16.53
N TYR A 256 -4.86 3.21 -16.44
CA TYR A 256 -5.74 3.41 -15.30
C TYR A 256 -5.14 2.84 -14.01
N GLN A 257 -4.57 1.64 -14.04
CA GLN A 257 -3.83 1.06 -12.91
C GLN A 257 -2.64 1.94 -12.49
N THR A 258 -1.91 2.51 -13.46
CA THR A 258 -0.79 3.42 -13.18
C THR A 258 -1.27 4.73 -12.55
N ARG A 259 -2.41 5.26 -12.98
CA ARG A 259 -3.05 6.44 -12.38
C ARG A 259 -3.52 6.17 -10.95
N LEU A 260 -4.14 5.02 -10.68
CA LEU A 260 -4.49 4.57 -9.33
C LEU A 260 -3.26 4.52 -8.42
N ALA A 261 -2.22 3.80 -8.83
CA ALA A 261 -0.97 3.69 -8.08
C ALA A 261 -0.32 5.05 -7.81
N SER A 262 -0.28 5.93 -8.82
CA SER A 262 0.26 7.29 -8.67
C SER A 262 -0.55 8.13 -7.68
N ALA A 263 -1.88 8.10 -7.77
CA ALA A 263 -2.77 8.84 -6.87
C ALA A 263 -2.61 8.38 -5.41
N ILE A 264 -2.57 7.07 -5.18
CA ILE A 264 -2.34 6.49 -3.85
C ILE A 264 -0.95 6.91 -3.32
N ALA A 265 0.10 6.82 -4.13
CA ALA A 265 1.45 7.21 -3.70
C ALA A 265 1.56 8.71 -3.36
N LYS A 266 0.92 9.59 -4.13
CA LYS A 266 0.85 11.02 -3.83
C LYS A 266 0.12 11.28 -2.51
N ALA A 267 -1.02 10.62 -2.30
CA ALA A 267 -1.80 10.74 -1.07
C ALA A 267 -1.02 10.29 0.16
N VAL A 268 -0.31 9.15 0.06
CA VAL A 268 0.55 8.65 1.14
C VAL A 268 1.67 9.64 1.46
N LYS A 269 2.32 10.22 0.45
CA LYS A 269 3.35 11.26 0.68
C LYS A 269 2.76 12.49 1.36
N ALA A 270 1.61 12.98 0.89
CA ALA A 270 0.94 14.13 1.50
C ALA A 270 0.52 13.87 2.96
N TRP A 271 0.00 12.67 3.25
CA TRP A 271 -0.36 12.26 4.61
C TRP A 271 0.88 12.11 5.51
N TYR A 272 1.98 11.55 5.00
CA TYR A 272 3.24 11.43 5.72
C TYR A 272 3.77 12.82 6.09
N ASP A 273 3.85 13.73 5.12
CA ASP A 273 4.36 15.10 5.32
C ASP A 273 3.51 15.92 6.29
N SER A 274 2.21 15.62 6.39
CA SER A 274 1.31 16.30 7.33
C SER A 274 1.50 15.89 8.79
N GLN A 275 2.24 14.79 9.04
CA GLN A 275 2.47 14.26 10.38
C GLN A 275 3.85 14.56 10.95
N THR A 276 4.79 14.95 10.07
CA THR A 276 6.19 15.29 10.41
C THR A 276 6.36 16.79 10.63
#